data_AF-A0AAJ1QMH9-F1
#
_entry.id   AF-A0AAJ1QMH9-F1
#
_cell.length_a   1.000
_cell.length_b   1.000
_cell.length_c   1.000
_cell.angle_alpha   90.00
_cell.angle_beta   90.00
_cell.angle_gamma   90.00
#
_symmetry.space_group_name_H-M   'P 1'
#
loop_
_entity.id
_entity.type
_entity.pdbx_description
1 polymer ?
#
loop_
_entity_poly.entity_id
_entity_poly.type
_entity_poly.pdbx_seq_one_letter_code
_entity_poly.pdbx_strand_id
1 'polypeptide(L)'
;MKEIIQILAEIVNNLHDFILFFVSDTLNSNATDKDLHFWIMGIIGIIIFLFVLFLSNLIARMRFGITILSFLYTFTVMVVLVFAIEIQQALTSRGNMEFQDAAIGLWGFIVFFMVFAVLSSLFLLVKNFFKQSK
;
A
#
# COMPACT_ATOMS: atom_id res chain seq x y z
N MET A 1 -1.88 11.69 -14.57
CA MET A 1 -1.38 10.43 -13.96
C MET A 1 -0.29 9.79 -14.82
N LYS A 2 -0.48 9.69 -16.14
CA LYS A 2 0.47 9.04 -17.07
C LYS A 2 1.91 9.52 -16.93
N GLU A 3 2.14 10.83 -16.93
CA GLU A 3 3.48 11.40 -16.80
C GLU A 3 4.14 11.04 -15.45
N ILE A 4 3.38 11.10 -14.35
CA ILE A 4 3.87 10.71 -13.01
C ILE A 4 4.24 9.23 -12.99
N ILE A 5 3.38 8.35 -13.53
CA ILE A 5 3.67 6.91 -13.62
C ILE A 5 4.89 6.66 -14.50
N GLN A 6 5.05 7.40 -15.61
CA GLN A 6 6.22 7.29 -16.48
C GLN A 6 7.50 7.70 -15.77
N ILE A 7 7.50 8.82 -15.06
CA ILE A 7 8.65 9.27 -14.26
C ILE A 7 9.00 8.24 -13.19
N LEU A 8 8.00 7.73 -12.47
CA LEU A 8 8.21 6.70 -11.45
C LEU A 8 8.77 5.41 -12.07
N ALA A 9 8.23 4.98 -13.21
CA ALA A 9 8.72 3.80 -13.92
C ALA A 9 10.15 3.99 -14.42
N GLU A 10 10.50 5.18 -14.92
CA GLU A 10 11.85 5.51 -15.37
C GLU A 10 12.84 5.50 -14.20
N ILE A 11 12.47 6.04 -13.04
CA ILE A 11 13.29 5.96 -11.82
C ILE A 11 13.53 4.49 -11.43
N VAL A 12 12.48 3.66 -11.44
CA VAL A 12 12.59 2.24 -11.09
C VAL A 12 13.46 1.49 -12.10
N ASN A 13 13.30 1.75 -13.40
CA ASN A 13 14.11 1.13 -14.44
C ASN A 13 15.59 1.53 -14.32
N ASN A 14 15.87 2.82 -14.10
CA ASN A 14 17.25 3.29 -13.91
C ASN A 14 17.90 2.65 -12.68
N LEU A 15 17.15 2.47 -11.59
CA LEU A 15 17.64 1.77 -10.41
C LEU A 15 17.90 0.29 -10.71
N HIS A 16 17.00 -0.36 -11.43
CA HIS A 16 17.14 -1.75 -11.85
C HIS A 16 18.41 -1.97 -12.68
N ASP A 17 18.62 -1.11 -13.69
CA ASP A 17 19.77 -1.17 -14.58
C ASP A 17 21.08 -0.90 -13.84
N PHE A 18 21.08 0.03 -12.87
CA PHE A 18 22.22 0.26 -11.99
C PHE A 18 22.58 -1.00 -11.17
N ILE A 19 21.59 -1.69 -10.61
CA ILE A 19 21.84 -2.91 -9.82
C ILE A 19 22.37 -4.03 -10.71
N LEU A 20 21.81 -4.21 -11.92
CA LEU A 20 22.32 -5.15 -12.90
C LEU A 20 23.79 -4.89 -13.21
N PHE A 21 24.13 -3.63 -13.54
CA PHE A 21 25.51 -3.22 -13.83
C PHE A 21 26.44 -3.51 -12.65
N PHE A 22 26.05 -3.16 -11.42
CA PHE A 22 26.85 -3.40 -10.22
C PHE A 22 27.10 -4.90 -10.00
N VAL A 23 26.07 -5.74 -10.14
CA VAL A 23 26.17 -7.19 -9.94
C VAL A 23 27.00 -7.85 -11.04
N SER A 24 26.85 -7.43 -12.30
CA SER A 24 27.62 -8.00 -13.40
C SER A 24 29.08 -7.59 -13.37
N ASP A 25 29.36 -6.29 -13.16
CA ASP A 25 30.71 -5.73 -13.32
C ASP A 25 31.55 -5.84 -12.04
N THR A 26 30.95 -5.59 -10.87
CA THR A 26 31.69 -5.58 -9.59
C THR A 26 31.78 -6.98 -8.96
N LEU A 27 30.74 -7.81 -9.13
CA LEU A 27 30.72 -9.17 -8.57
C LEU A 27 31.08 -10.26 -9.60
N ASN A 28 31.37 -9.87 -10.85
CA ASN A 28 31.70 -10.75 -11.98
C ASN A 28 30.70 -11.92 -12.14
N SER A 29 29.42 -11.61 -11.91
CA SER A 29 28.34 -12.58 -11.84
C SER A 29 27.57 -12.62 -13.17
N ASN A 30 27.32 -13.82 -13.70
CA ASN A 30 26.47 -14.05 -14.88
C ASN A 30 24.99 -14.24 -14.50
N ALA A 31 24.53 -13.63 -13.40
CA ALA A 31 23.15 -13.75 -12.93
C ALA A 31 22.17 -13.24 -14.01
N THR A 32 21.13 -14.02 -14.28
CA THR A 32 20.07 -13.59 -15.18
C THR A 32 19.16 -12.58 -14.50
N ASP A 33 18.38 -11.84 -15.28
CA ASP A 33 17.33 -10.94 -14.78
C ASP A 33 16.40 -11.64 -13.78
N LYS A 34 16.04 -12.90 -14.03
CA LYS A 34 15.20 -13.71 -13.12
C LYS A 34 15.90 -14.04 -11.81
N ASP A 35 17.19 -14.37 -11.86
CA ASP A 35 17.98 -14.67 -10.66
C ASP A 35 18.10 -13.42 -9.79
N LEU A 36 18.34 -12.27 -10.43
CA LEU A 36 18.42 -11.00 -9.74
C LEU A 36 17.08 -10.60 -9.11
N HIS A 37 15.97 -10.78 -9.82
CA HIS A 37 14.62 -10.57 -9.26
C HIS A 37 14.37 -11.47 -8.05
N PHE A 38 14.75 -12.75 -8.10
CA PHE A 38 14.59 -13.66 -6.95
C PHE A 38 15.30 -13.13 -5.71
N TRP A 39 16.58 -12.74 -5.83
CA TRP A 39 17.38 -12.27 -4.70
C TRP A 39 16.94 -10.89 -4.21
N ILE A 40 16.76 -9.92 -5.12
CA ILE A 40 16.36 -8.56 -4.76
C ILE A 40 14.97 -8.56 -4.12
N MET A 41 13.98 -9.21 -4.75
CA MET A 41 12.62 -9.23 -4.22
C MET A 41 12.55 -10.02 -2.90
N GLY A 42 13.33 -11.09 -2.76
CA GLY A 42 13.46 -11.82 -1.51
C GLY A 42 14.01 -10.96 -0.37
N ILE A 43 15.12 -10.25 -0.61
CA ILE A 43 15.77 -9.39 0.40
C ILE A 43 14.88 -8.20 0.76
N ILE A 44 14.38 -7.47 -0.24
CA ILE A 44 13.47 -6.34 -0.04
C ILE A 44 12.21 -6.81 0.70
N GLY A 45 11.66 -7.96 0.32
CA GLY A 45 10.49 -8.55 0.97
C GLY A 45 10.70 -8.82 2.46
N ILE A 46 11.85 -9.41 2.84
CA ILE A 46 12.18 -9.64 4.25
C ILE A 46 12.40 -8.33 5.02
N ILE A 47 13.08 -7.35 4.43
CA ILE A 47 13.29 -6.04 5.07
C ILE A 47 11.96 -5.34 5.33
N ILE A 48 11.09 -5.29 4.31
CA ILE A 48 9.74 -4.70 4.44
C ILE A 48 8.93 -5.50 5.47
N PHE A 49 8.97 -6.82 5.43
CA PHE A 49 8.27 -7.67 6.40
C PHE A 49 8.70 -7.36 7.84
N LEU A 50 10.00 -7.27 8.11
CA LEU A 50 10.51 -6.95 9.46
C LEU A 50 10.08 -5.54 9.90
N PHE A 51 10.11 -4.57 9.00
CA PHE A 51 9.63 -3.22 9.27
C PHE A 51 8.13 -3.19 9.59
N VAL A 52 7.30 -3.85 8.77
CA VAL A 52 5.86 -3.97 8.98
C VAL A 52 5.55 -4.74 10.27
N LEU A 53 6.30 -5.79 10.57
CA LEU A 53 6.17 -6.56 11.81
C LEU A 53 6.47 -5.68 13.04
N PHE A 54 7.53 -4.88 12.98
CA PHE A 54 7.85 -3.92 14.05
C PHE A 54 6.74 -2.88 14.23
N LEU A 55 6.32 -2.23 13.15
CA LEU A 55 5.30 -1.19 13.19
C LEU A 55 3.94 -1.73 13.65
N SER A 56 3.57 -2.92 13.16
CA SER A 56 2.31 -3.57 13.54
C SER A 56 2.28 -3.95 15.02
N ASN A 57 3.39 -4.43 15.58
CA ASN A 57 3.49 -4.67 17.02
C ASN A 57 3.32 -3.39 17.84
N LEU A 58 3.84 -2.26 17.37
CA LEU A 58 3.66 -0.96 18.02
C LEU A 58 2.18 -0.53 17.98
N ILE A 59 1.55 -0.61 16.81
CA ILE A 59 0.15 -0.21 16.61
C ILE A 59 -0.79 -1.13 17.38
N ALA A 60 -0.55 -2.44 17.40
CA ALA A 60 -1.41 -3.44 18.05
C ALA A 60 -1.55 -3.21 19.57
N ARG A 61 -0.59 -2.53 20.22
CA ARG A 61 -0.65 -2.18 21.64
C ARG A 61 -1.55 -0.97 21.94
N MET A 62 -1.98 -0.22 20.92
CA MET A 62 -2.89 0.91 21.08
C MET A 62 -4.32 0.43 21.34
N ARG A 63 -5.16 1.28 21.96
CA ARG A 63 -6.56 0.95 22.32
C ARG A 63 -7.39 0.40 21.15
N PHE A 64 -7.12 0.84 19.93
CA PHE A 64 -7.79 0.41 18.70
C PHE A 64 -6.82 -0.20 17.69
N GLY A 65 -5.70 -0.77 18.17
CA GLY A 65 -4.59 -1.20 17.34
C GLY A 65 -4.97 -2.11 16.18
N ILE A 66 -5.79 -3.14 16.46
CA ILE A 66 -6.27 -4.07 15.42
C ILE A 66 -7.13 -3.34 14.38
N THR A 67 -8.01 -2.44 14.80
CA THR A 67 -8.85 -1.66 13.87
C THR A 67 -7.99 -0.74 12.98
N ILE A 68 -6.97 -0.10 13.55
CA ILE A 68 -6.01 0.73 12.79
C ILE A 68 -5.24 -0.13 11.79
N LEU A 69 -4.78 -1.32 12.18
CA LEU A 69 -4.10 -2.24 11.28
C LEU A 69 -5.00 -2.71 10.14
N SER A 70 -6.24 -3.07 10.44
CA SER A 70 -7.24 -3.43 9.42
C SER A 70 -7.50 -2.28 8.46
N PHE A 71 -7.58 -1.04 8.95
CA PHE A 71 -7.71 0.14 8.11
C PHE A 71 -6.50 0.33 7.19
N LEU A 72 -5.27 0.29 7.72
CA LEU A 72 -4.04 0.48 6.94
C LEU A 72 -3.86 -0.60 5.88
N TYR A 73 -4.15 -1.86 6.23
CA TYR A 73 -4.10 -2.98 5.28
C TYR A 73 -5.12 -2.79 4.17
N THR A 74 -6.38 -2.50 4.53
CA THR A 74 -7.44 -2.26 3.54
C THR A 74 -7.14 -1.05 2.66
N PHE A 75 -6.61 0.03 3.24
CA PHE A 75 -6.21 1.23 2.50
C PHE A 75 -5.12 0.92 1.48
N THR A 76 -4.09 0.15 1.86
CA THR A 76 -3.03 -0.30 0.94
C THR A 76 -3.63 -1.12 -0.22
N VAL A 77 -4.56 -2.04 0.07
CA VAL A 77 -5.26 -2.80 -0.97
C VAL A 77 -6.07 -1.89 -1.89
N MET A 78 -6.78 -0.90 -1.33
CA MET A 78 -7.55 0.07 -2.11
C MET A 78 -6.66 0.90 -3.02
N VAL A 79 -5.47 1.31 -2.57
CA VAL A 79 -4.48 2.01 -3.42
C VAL A 79 -4.13 1.15 -4.65
N VAL A 80 -3.75 -0.11 -4.44
CA VAL A 80 -3.41 -1.03 -5.55
C VAL A 80 -4.61 -1.23 -6.48
N LEU A 81 -5.81 -1.44 -5.93
CA LEU A 81 -7.03 -1.70 -6.69
C LEU A 81 -7.43 -0.52 -7.57
N VAL A 82 -7.39 0.69 -7.01
CA VAL A 82 -7.74 1.91 -7.74
C VAL A 82 -6.76 2.14 -8.89
N PHE A 83 -5.45 2.06 -8.64
CA PHE A 83 -4.46 2.18 -9.71
C PHE A 83 -4.62 1.09 -10.78
N ALA A 84 -4.94 -0.15 -10.40
CA ALA A 84 -5.17 -1.23 -11.36
C ALA A 84 -6.37 -0.94 -12.29
N ILE A 85 -7.47 -0.39 -11.75
CA ILE A 85 -8.64 0.00 -12.55
C ILE A 85 -8.28 1.12 -13.51
N GLU A 86 -7.60 2.17 -13.03
CA GLU A 86 -7.22 3.35 -13.83
C GLU A 86 -6.27 2.98 -14.98
N ILE A 87 -5.26 2.15 -14.70
CA ILE A 87 -4.34 1.62 -15.74
C ILE A 87 -5.13 0.81 -16.76
N GLN A 88 -6.06 -0.04 -16.32
CA GLN A 88 -6.84 -0.86 -17.23
C GLN A 88 -7.82 -0.03 -18.09
N GLN A 89 -8.42 1.01 -17.55
CA GLN A 89 -9.27 1.93 -18.32
C GLN A 89 -8.46 2.65 -19.40
N ALA A 90 -7.24 3.08 -19.07
CA ALA A 90 -6.30 3.68 -20.01
C ALA A 90 -5.92 2.73 -21.16
N LEU A 91 -5.62 1.47 -20.83
CA LEU A 91 -5.23 0.45 -21.82
C LEU A 91 -6.40 0.04 -22.72
N THR A 92 -7.62 0.01 -22.19
CA THR A 92 -8.82 -0.43 -22.92
C THR A 92 -9.58 0.71 -23.61
N SER A 93 -9.09 1.96 -23.52
CA SER A 93 -9.76 3.15 -24.06
C SER A 93 -11.19 3.34 -23.55
N ARG A 94 -11.49 2.85 -22.33
CA ARG A 94 -12.80 2.98 -21.68
C ARG A 94 -12.92 4.22 -20.79
N GLY A 95 -11.80 4.90 -20.56
CA GLY A 95 -11.68 6.12 -19.77
C GLY A 95 -10.28 6.71 -19.91
N ASN A 96 -10.09 7.91 -19.40
CA ASN A 96 -8.78 8.53 -19.29
C ASN A 96 -8.10 8.08 -17.98
N MET A 97 -6.77 7.99 -17.97
CA MET A 97 -6.03 7.69 -16.75
C MET A 97 -5.86 8.95 -15.88
N GLU A 98 -6.84 9.22 -15.01
CA GLU A 98 -6.94 10.48 -14.29
C GLU A 98 -6.59 10.31 -12.81
N PHE A 99 -5.62 11.10 -12.33
CA PHE A 99 -5.18 11.00 -10.93
C PHE A 99 -6.30 11.39 -9.96
N GLN A 100 -7.23 12.24 -10.42
CA GLN A 100 -8.37 12.66 -9.66
C GLN A 100 -9.35 11.51 -9.42
N ASP A 101 -9.60 10.65 -10.41
CA ASP A 101 -10.46 9.49 -10.25
C ASP A 101 -9.87 8.52 -9.22
N ALA A 102 -8.56 8.31 -9.26
CA ALA A 102 -7.87 7.54 -8.24
C ALA A 102 -8.00 8.15 -6.83
N ALA A 103 -7.77 9.45 -6.71
CA ALA A 103 -7.86 10.17 -5.45
C ALA A 103 -9.29 10.14 -4.88
N ILE A 104 -10.31 10.31 -5.73
CA ILE A 104 -11.73 10.26 -5.35
C ILE A 104 -12.11 8.84 -4.90
N GLY A 105 -11.64 7.80 -5.60
CA GLY A 105 -11.86 6.42 -5.19
C GLY A 105 -11.32 6.12 -3.78
N LEU A 106 -10.12 6.59 -3.47
CA LEU A 106 -9.53 6.48 -2.13
C LEU A 106 -10.26 7.35 -1.10
N TRP A 107 -10.67 8.56 -1.49
CA TRP A 107 -11.43 9.46 -0.63
C TRP A 107 -12.76 8.86 -0.20
N GLY A 108 -13.46 8.17 -1.12
CA GLY A 108 -14.68 7.43 -0.81
C GLY A 108 -14.46 6.46 0.35
N PHE A 109 -13.43 5.61 0.28
CA PHE A 109 -13.10 4.69 1.36
C PHE A 109 -12.85 5.40 2.70
N ILE A 110 -12.09 6.50 2.70
CA ILE A 110 -11.82 7.28 3.92
C ILE A 110 -13.12 7.83 4.52
N VAL A 111 -14.00 8.41 3.72
CA VAL A 111 -15.28 8.97 4.18
C VAL A 111 -16.18 7.88 4.78
N PHE A 112 -16.35 6.75 4.09
CA PHE A 112 -17.15 5.64 4.62
C PHE A 112 -16.57 5.05 5.90
N PHE A 113 -15.24 4.96 6.00
CA PHE A 113 -14.58 4.53 7.23
C PHE A 113 -14.81 5.51 8.39
N MET A 114 -14.78 6.82 8.13
CA MET A 114 -15.09 7.83 9.15
C MET A 114 -16.52 7.70 9.68
N VAL A 115 -17.50 7.44 8.79
CA VAL A 115 -18.88 7.15 9.22
C VAL A 115 -18.93 5.92 10.13
N PHE A 116 -18.26 4.83 9.74
CA PHE A 116 -18.15 3.63 10.57
C PHE A 116 -17.51 3.92 11.94
N ALA A 117 -16.44 4.71 11.97
CA ALA A 117 -15.73 5.06 13.20
C ALA A 117 -16.60 5.89 14.17
N VAL A 118 -17.37 6.84 13.64
CA VAL A 118 -18.33 7.64 14.42
C VAL A 118 -19.43 6.76 15.01
N LEU A 119 -20.07 5.91 14.20
CA LEU A 119 -21.12 5.00 14.65
C LEU A 119 -20.61 4.03 15.72
N SER A 120 -19.41 3.46 15.51
CA SER A 120 -18.78 2.55 16.47
C SER A 120 -18.43 3.25 17.79
N SER A 121 -17.98 4.51 17.73
CA SER A 121 -17.67 5.31 18.92
C SER A 121 -18.94 5.63 19.73
N LEU A 122 -20.03 6.03 19.06
CA LEU A 122 -21.33 6.26 19.71
C LEU A 122 -21.85 5.00 20.39
N PHE A 123 -21.77 3.85 19.72
CA PHE A 123 -22.18 2.56 20.30
C PHE A 123 -21.38 2.21 21.57
N LEU A 124 -20.06 2.41 21.55
CA LEU A 124 -19.20 2.17 22.72
C LEU A 124 -19.52 3.12 23.88
N LEU A 125 -19.82 4.39 23.60
CA LEU A 125 -20.25 5.35 24.63
C LEU A 125 -21.56 4.90 25.28
N VAL A 126 -22.59 4.59 24.49
CA VAL A 126 -23.89 4.12 24.99
C VAL A 126 -23.72 2.87 25.85
N LYS A 127 -22.95 1.88 25.38
CA LYS A 127 -22.66 0.65 26.15
C LYS A 127 -22.00 0.95 27.50
N ASN A 128 -21.06 1.89 27.54
CA ASN A 128 -20.38 2.27 28.79
C ASN A 128 -21.30 2.98 29.77
N PHE A 129 -22.26 3.77 29.29
CA PHE A 129 -23.29 4.40 30.14
C PHE A 129 -24.21 3.34 30.77
N PHE A 130 -24.70 2.37 30.00
CA PHE A 130 -25.56 1.30 30.53
C PHE A 130 -24.83 0.36 31.50
N LYS A 131 -23.51 0.17 31.34
CA LYS A 131 -22.71 -0.66 32.25
C LYS A 131 -22.46 0.01 33.61
N GLN A 132 -22.47 1.34 33.70
CA GLN A 132 -22.31 2.07 34.96
C GLN A 132 -23.61 2.19 35.77
N SER A 133 -24.76 1.93 35.14
CA SER A 133 -26.08 2.00 35.78
C SER A 133 -26.52 0.69 36.46
N LYS A 134 -25.70 -0.37 36.41
CA LYS A 134 -25.89 -1.66 37.10
C LYS A 134 -24.77 -1.85 38.11
#